data_AF-A0A0R3XBY6-F1
#
_entry.id   AF-A0A0R3XBY6-F1
#
_cell.length_a   1.000
_cell.length_b   1.000
_cell.length_c   1.000
_cell.angle_alpha   90.00
_cell.angle_beta   90.00
_cell.angle_gamma   90.00
#
_symmetry.space_group_name_H-M   'P 1'
#
loop_
_entity.id
_entity.type
_entity.pdbx_description
1 polymer ?
#
loop_
_entity_poly.entity_id
_entity_poly.type
_entity_poly.pdbx_seq_one_letter_code
_entity_poly.pdbx_strand_id
1 'polypeptide(L)'
;MNNIQQCRVQLEKVYEAMGGDENLKEDTKAVMHDLQQMLNDAIDEMAEKYSVALRPIVLGKIKEVNKLLHQISSNSKANIDSEADLVLRPLMDHFESSLSVYADICEKTVLKRILKELWKITMYTFEKQVVLPPVSDPSALFLNLSIPSNATAKLTSVSQTLLSNVSSQLPNSKLLQEMSKESSNVTLKNLTLHHCQILAIALDAIKSYFHAGGSGLKNNYLEKSPEFQSLEHALSLYTQPTDTLIKNFVNSQKSQG
;
A
#
# COMPACT_ATOMS: atom_id res chain seq x y z
N MET A 1 -3.54 -11.81 -21.44
CA MET A 1 -4.75 -11.90 -20.58
C MET A 1 -6.02 -11.92 -21.41
N ASN A 2 -6.30 -10.93 -22.27
CA ASN A 2 -7.48 -10.95 -23.17
C ASN A 2 -7.59 -12.24 -23.99
N ASN A 3 -6.51 -12.70 -24.63
CA ASN A 3 -6.55 -13.95 -25.40
C ASN A 3 -6.95 -15.17 -24.54
N ILE A 4 -6.48 -15.25 -23.28
CA ILE A 4 -6.83 -16.35 -22.37
C ILE A 4 -8.32 -16.24 -21.97
N GLN A 5 -8.79 -15.03 -21.69
CA GLN A 5 -10.20 -14.77 -21.43
C GLN A 5 -11.08 -15.11 -22.64
N GLN A 6 -10.64 -14.79 -23.85
CA GLN A 6 -11.33 -15.15 -25.08
C GLN A 6 -11.35 -16.67 -25.26
N CYS A 7 -10.25 -17.39 -25.03
CA CYS A 7 -10.23 -18.85 -25.03
C CYS A 7 -11.27 -19.42 -24.03
N ARG A 8 -11.37 -18.82 -22.85
CA ARG A 8 -12.34 -19.21 -21.82
C ARG A 8 -13.80 -19.02 -22.28
N VAL A 9 -14.11 -17.90 -22.92
CA VAL A 9 -15.45 -17.65 -23.50
C VAL A 9 -15.75 -18.61 -24.65
N GLN A 10 -14.77 -18.88 -25.51
CA GLN A 10 -14.96 -19.83 -26.62
C GLN A 10 -15.14 -21.26 -26.13
N LEU A 11 -14.42 -21.66 -25.07
CA LEU A 11 -14.60 -22.96 -24.44
C LEU A 11 -16.03 -23.13 -23.90
N GLU A 12 -16.61 -22.09 -23.31
CA GLU A 12 -17.99 -22.10 -22.83
C GLU A 12 -18.99 -22.27 -23.99
N LYS A 13 -18.77 -21.58 -25.12
CA LYS A 13 -19.56 -21.78 -26.33
C LYS A 13 -19.45 -23.19 -26.91
N VAL A 14 -18.26 -23.77 -26.89
CA VAL A 14 -18.04 -25.17 -27.32
C VAL A 14 -18.76 -26.14 -26.39
N TYR A 15 -18.73 -25.90 -25.08
CA TYR A 15 -19.48 -26.68 -24.09
C TYR A 15 -20.99 -26.64 -24.34
N GLU A 16 -21.56 -25.45 -24.56
CA GLU A 16 -22.97 -25.29 -24.92
C GLU A 16 -23.32 -25.98 -26.25
N ALA A 17 -22.46 -25.85 -27.27
CA ALA A 17 -22.66 -26.47 -28.57
C ALA A 17 -22.59 -28.01 -28.53
N MET A 18 -21.86 -28.59 -27.59
CA MET A 18 -21.80 -30.04 -27.36
C MET A 18 -23.05 -30.58 -26.65
N GLY A 19 -24.03 -29.73 -26.32
CA GLY A 19 -25.30 -30.12 -25.71
C GLY A 19 -25.44 -29.77 -24.22
N GLY A 20 -24.48 -29.01 -23.68
CA GLY A 20 -24.50 -28.46 -22.33
C GLY A 20 -24.74 -29.49 -21.22
N ASP A 21 -25.38 -29.05 -20.15
CA ASP A 21 -25.59 -29.90 -18.97
C ASP A 21 -26.57 -31.05 -19.19
N GLU A 22 -27.44 -30.99 -20.19
CA GLU A 22 -28.49 -32.01 -20.37
C GLU A 22 -28.03 -33.22 -21.19
N ASN A 23 -27.06 -33.04 -22.10
CA ASN A 23 -26.66 -34.08 -23.05
C ASN A 23 -25.21 -34.56 -22.92
N LEU A 24 -24.36 -33.88 -22.15
CA LEU A 24 -22.98 -34.34 -21.92
C LEU A 24 -22.88 -35.38 -20.81
N LYS A 25 -21.96 -36.34 -21.00
CA LYS A 25 -21.56 -37.29 -19.96
C LYS A 25 -20.82 -36.56 -18.84
N GLU A 26 -21.02 -37.02 -17.60
CA GLU A 26 -20.44 -36.42 -16.39
C GLU A 26 -18.90 -36.26 -16.47
N ASP A 27 -18.18 -37.28 -16.95
CA ASP A 27 -16.72 -37.22 -17.12
C ASP A 27 -16.28 -36.08 -18.05
N THR A 28 -17.05 -35.81 -19.11
CA THR A 28 -16.73 -34.74 -20.06
C THR A 28 -17.03 -33.37 -19.47
N LYS A 29 -18.10 -33.25 -18.67
CA LYS A 29 -18.40 -32.01 -17.95
C LYS A 29 -17.32 -31.67 -16.93
N ALA A 30 -16.87 -32.66 -16.16
CA ALA A 30 -15.80 -32.48 -15.18
C ALA A 30 -14.54 -31.91 -15.85
N VAL A 31 -14.09 -32.51 -16.95
CA VAL A 31 -12.93 -32.04 -17.71
C VAL A 31 -13.12 -30.61 -18.26
N MET A 32 -14.33 -30.29 -18.74
CA MET A 32 -14.64 -28.95 -19.25
C MET A 32 -14.62 -27.89 -18.15
N HIS A 33 -15.17 -28.20 -16.98
CA HIS A 33 -15.13 -27.33 -15.81
C HIS A 33 -13.71 -27.17 -15.27
N ASP A 34 -12.93 -28.24 -15.22
CA ASP A 34 -11.51 -28.17 -14.82
C ASP A 34 -10.72 -27.29 -15.79
N LEU A 35 -10.97 -27.41 -17.09
CA LEU A 35 -10.31 -26.55 -18.09
C LEU A 35 -10.74 -25.08 -17.98
N GLN A 36 -12.03 -24.82 -17.70
CA GLN A 36 -12.52 -23.47 -17.39
C GLN A 36 -11.80 -22.88 -16.16
N GLN A 37 -11.61 -23.68 -15.11
CA GLN A 37 -10.90 -23.28 -13.91
C GLN A 37 -9.41 -23.03 -14.18
N MET A 38 -8.73 -23.91 -14.91
CA MET A 38 -7.33 -23.72 -15.29
C MET A 38 -7.11 -22.43 -16.09
N LEU A 39 -8.01 -22.12 -17.04
CA LEU A 39 -7.95 -20.86 -17.79
C LEU A 39 -8.21 -19.66 -16.87
N ASN A 40 -9.13 -19.78 -15.91
CA ASN A 40 -9.38 -18.75 -14.92
C ASN A 40 -8.13 -18.46 -14.07
N ASP A 41 -7.48 -19.51 -13.57
CA ASP A 41 -6.30 -19.41 -12.71
C ASP A 41 -5.10 -18.86 -13.49
N ALA A 42 -4.94 -19.24 -14.75
CA ALA A 42 -3.92 -18.67 -15.63
C ALA A 42 -4.08 -17.16 -15.85
N ILE A 43 -5.33 -16.65 -15.86
CA ILE A 43 -5.57 -15.20 -15.93
C ILE A 43 -5.16 -14.54 -14.60
N ASP A 44 -5.46 -15.16 -13.46
CA ASP A 44 -5.08 -14.64 -12.14
C ASP A 44 -3.55 -14.61 -11.96
N GLU A 45 -2.84 -15.67 -12.35
CA GLU A 45 -1.37 -15.71 -12.31
C GLU A 45 -0.75 -14.63 -13.20
N MET A 46 -1.33 -14.40 -14.39
CA MET A 46 -0.87 -13.32 -15.28
C MET A 46 -1.17 -11.94 -14.70
N ALA A 47 -2.31 -11.76 -14.01
CA ALA A 47 -2.64 -10.52 -13.33
C ALA A 47 -1.63 -10.23 -12.20
N GLU A 48 -1.26 -11.25 -11.44
CA GLU A 48 -0.26 -11.16 -10.37
C GLU A 48 1.13 -10.81 -10.92
N LYS A 49 1.60 -11.48 -11.98
CA LYS A 49 2.88 -11.13 -12.63
C LYS A 49 2.87 -9.69 -13.14
N TYR A 50 1.75 -9.24 -13.68
CA TYR A 50 1.58 -7.86 -14.13
C TYR A 50 1.62 -6.88 -12.95
N SER A 51 1.02 -7.24 -11.82
CA SER A 51 1.03 -6.43 -10.61
C SER A 51 2.46 -6.20 -10.10
N VAL A 52 3.29 -7.24 -10.07
CA VAL A 52 4.71 -7.14 -9.72
C VAL A 52 5.45 -6.13 -10.62
N ALA A 53 5.15 -6.11 -11.93
CA ALA A 53 5.75 -5.16 -12.86
C ALA A 53 5.27 -3.70 -12.63
N LEU A 54 4.04 -3.49 -12.16
CA LEU A 54 3.51 -2.16 -11.84
C LEU A 54 4.03 -1.61 -10.50
N ARG A 55 4.41 -2.47 -9.56
CA ARG A 55 4.89 -2.09 -8.23
C ARG A 55 5.96 -0.97 -8.22
N PRO A 56 7.07 -1.04 -8.99
CA PRO A 56 8.09 0.02 -8.97
C PRO A 56 7.56 1.37 -9.47
N ILE A 57 6.63 1.36 -10.43
CA ILE A 57 6.01 2.58 -10.98
C ILE A 57 5.13 3.24 -9.92
N VAL A 58 4.24 2.45 -9.30
CA VAL A 58 3.36 2.89 -8.22
C VAL A 58 4.17 3.40 -7.02
N LEU A 59 5.26 2.70 -6.67
CA LEU A 59 6.19 3.12 -5.63
C LEU A 59 6.83 4.47 -5.91
N GLY A 60 7.29 4.70 -7.14
CA GLY A 60 7.85 6.00 -7.54
C GLY A 60 6.84 7.14 -7.35
N LYS A 61 5.59 6.91 -7.77
CA LYS A 61 4.51 7.91 -7.62
C LYS A 61 4.10 8.14 -6.17
N ILE A 62 4.00 7.11 -5.36
CA ILE A 62 3.67 7.27 -3.92
C ILE A 62 4.81 7.97 -3.17
N LYS A 63 6.07 7.78 -3.54
CA LYS A 63 7.18 8.57 -2.99
C LYS A 63 7.08 10.06 -3.33
N GLU A 64 6.59 10.38 -4.53
CA GLU A 64 6.32 11.76 -4.94
C GLU A 64 5.17 12.37 -4.13
N VAL A 65 4.07 11.63 -3.96
CA VAL A 65 2.95 11.98 -3.07
C VAL A 65 3.46 12.24 -1.65
N ASN A 66 4.30 11.36 -1.11
CA ASN A 66 4.87 11.50 0.22
C ASN A 66 5.75 12.74 0.37
N LYS A 67 6.54 13.06 -0.67
CA LYS A 67 7.37 14.27 -0.70
C LYS A 67 6.49 15.53 -0.69
N LEU A 68 5.43 15.56 -1.50
CA LEU A 68 4.47 16.68 -1.53
C LEU A 68 3.76 16.85 -0.19
N LEU A 69 3.36 15.74 0.45
CA LEU A 69 2.72 15.76 1.76
C LEU A 69 3.60 16.44 2.82
N HIS A 70 4.91 16.17 2.82
CA HIS A 70 5.85 16.78 3.75
C HIS A 70 6.28 18.20 3.40
N GLN A 71 5.98 18.67 2.19
CA GLN A 71 6.18 20.06 1.78
C GLN A 71 5.04 20.97 2.23
N ILE A 72 3.90 20.40 2.63
CA ILE A 72 2.78 21.15 3.18
C ILE A 72 3.15 21.65 4.57
N SER A 73 3.10 22.96 4.75
CA SER A 73 3.29 23.59 6.05
C SER A 73 2.03 23.40 6.90
N SER A 74 2.19 22.90 8.13
CA SER A 74 1.09 22.75 9.10
C SER A 74 0.42 24.07 9.53
N ASN A 75 0.93 25.21 9.04
CA ASN A 75 0.41 26.57 9.31
C ASN A 75 -0.31 27.19 8.09
N SER A 76 -0.54 26.39 7.05
CA SER A 76 -1.30 26.77 5.86
C SER A 76 -2.77 27.03 6.24
N LYS A 77 -3.32 28.18 5.84
CA LYS A 77 -4.77 28.44 5.86
C LYS A 77 -5.47 27.90 4.59
N ALA A 78 -4.76 27.11 3.78
CA ALA A 78 -5.35 26.55 2.57
C ALA A 78 -6.41 25.51 2.93
N ASN A 79 -7.35 25.30 2.02
CA ASN A 79 -8.38 24.30 2.20
C ASN A 79 -7.76 22.90 2.13
N ILE A 80 -8.07 22.04 3.10
CA ILE A 80 -7.50 20.68 3.22
C ILE A 80 -7.81 19.85 1.96
N ASP A 81 -8.98 20.06 1.35
CA ASP A 81 -9.36 19.43 0.07
C ASP A 81 -8.39 19.81 -1.06
N SER A 82 -8.03 21.08 -1.17
CA SER A 82 -7.11 21.57 -2.20
C SER A 82 -5.70 21.05 -1.99
N GLU A 83 -5.28 20.88 -0.74
CA GLU A 83 -4.00 20.27 -0.40
C GLU A 83 -3.98 18.76 -0.69
N ALA A 84 -5.09 18.06 -0.44
CA ALA A 84 -5.26 16.66 -0.82
C ALA A 84 -5.15 16.50 -2.35
N ASP A 85 -5.84 17.34 -3.13
CA ASP A 85 -5.75 17.32 -4.60
C ASP A 85 -4.33 17.56 -5.10
N LEU A 86 -3.61 18.51 -4.50
CA LEU A 86 -2.22 18.79 -4.86
C LEU A 86 -1.29 17.60 -4.57
N VAL A 87 -1.47 16.94 -3.43
CA VAL A 87 -0.68 15.78 -3.02
C VAL A 87 -0.99 14.57 -3.90
N LEU A 88 -2.25 14.38 -4.30
CA LEU A 88 -2.69 13.25 -5.10
C LEU A 88 -2.32 13.34 -6.58
N ARG A 89 -2.15 14.56 -7.10
CA ARG A 89 -2.01 14.83 -8.54
C ARG A 89 -1.02 13.90 -9.27
N PRO A 90 0.22 13.67 -8.79
CA PRO A 90 1.16 12.82 -9.52
C PRO A 90 0.71 11.37 -9.67
N LEU A 91 -0.06 10.87 -8.70
CA LEU A 91 -0.63 9.54 -8.73
C LEU A 91 -1.88 9.49 -9.61
N MET A 92 -2.75 10.50 -9.51
CA MET A 92 -3.96 10.59 -10.34
C MET A 92 -3.65 10.76 -11.82
N ASP A 93 -2.69 11.60 -12.20
CA ASP A 93 -2.27 11.75 -13.60
C ASP A 93 -1.71 10.43 -14.16
N HIS A 94 -0.98 9.67 -13.33
CA HIS A 94 -0.49 8.35 -13.71
C HIS A 94 -1.63 7.33 -13.87
N PHE A 95 -2.61 7.35 -12.97
CA PHE A 95 -3.78 6.50 -13.05
C PHE A 95 -4.67 6.87 -14.22
N GLU A 96 -4.88 8.14 -14.55
CA GLU A 96 -5.63 8.59 -15.71
C GLU A 96 -5.01 8.08 -17.00
N SER A 97 -3.71 8.34 -17.20
CA SER A 97 -2.99 7.86 -18.38
C SER A 97 -2.97 6.33 -18.50
N SER A 98 -2.74 5.61 -17.40
CA SER A 98 -2.62 4.15 -17.43
C SER A 98 -3.97 3.45 -17.53
N LEU A 99 -4.96 3.88 -16.74
CA LEU A 99 -6.26 3.24 -16.69
C LEU A 99 -7.14 3.58 -17.89
N SER A 100 -6.97 4.75 -18.49
CA SER A 100 -7.60 5.04 -19.78
C SER A 100 -7.13 4.06 -20.85
N VAL A 101 -5.82 3.77 -20.90
CA VAL A 101 -5.27 2.78 -21.84
C VAL A 101 -5.79 1.38 -21.51
N TYR A 102 -5.81 0.98 -20.23
CA TYR A 102 -6.32 -0.33 -19.85
C TYR A 102 -7.81 -0.47 -20.16
N ALA A 103 -8.61 0.57 -19.99
CA ALA A 103 -10.04 0.56 -20.30
C ALA A 103 -10.32 0.41 -21.81
N ASP A 104 -9.43 0.91 -22.66
CA ASP A 104 -9.54 0.79 -24.12
C ASP A 104 -9.12 -0.60 -24.60
N ILE A 105 -8.01 -1.12 -24.09
CA ILE A 105 -7.43 -2.38 -24.61
C ILE A 105 -7.94 -3.64 -23.90
N CYS A 106 -8.37 -3.56 -22.64
CA CYS A 106 -8.69 -4.74 -21.84
C CYS A 106 -10.18 -5.07 -21.89
N GLU A 107 -10.49 -6.37 -21.98
CA GLU A 107 -11.85 -6.83 -21.74
C GLU A 107 -12.29 -6.54 -20.30
N LYS A 108 -13.60 -6.31 -20.08
CA LYS A 108 -14.14 -5.92 -18.77
C LYS A 108 -13.73 -6.83 -17.62
N THR A 109 -13.65 -8.15 -17.85
CA THR A 109 -13.23 -9.12 -16.82
C THR A 109 -11.73 -9.05 -16.54
N VAL A 110 -10.92 -8.84 -17.56
CA VAL A 110 -9.46 -8.65 -17.46
C VAL A 110 -9.15 -7.33 -16.76
N LEU A 111 -9.79 -6.23 -17.18
CA LEU A 111 -9.65 -4.92 -16.57
C LEU A 111 -9.95 -4.97 -15.07
N LYS A 112 -11.04 -5.65 -14.68
CA LYS A 112 -11.38 -5.81 -13.26
C LYS A 112 -10.31 -6.56 -12.46
N ARG A 113 -9.63 -7.56 -13.04
CA ARG A 113 -8.55 -8.28 -12.36
C ARG A 113 -7.31 -7.39 -12.21
N ILE A 114 -6.93 -6.67 -13.25
CA ILE A 114 -5.82 -5.71 -13.21
C ILE A 114 -6.10 -4.60 -12.18
N LEU A 115 -7.32 -4.06 -12.15
CA LEU A 115 -7.74 -3.06 -11.17
C LEU A 115 -7.62 -3.56 -9.74
N LYS A 116 -8.03 -4.80 -9.45
CA LYS A 116 -7.91 -5.40 -8.11
C LYS A 116 -6.45 -5.46 -7.68
N GLU A 117 -5.59 -5.95 -8.55
CA GLU A 117 -4.16 -6.07 -8.27
C GLU A 117 -3.48 -4.70 -8.10
N LEU A 118 -3.83 -3.73 -8.94
CA LEU A 118 -3.34 -2.36 -8.83
C LEU A 118 -3.80 -1.70 -7.53
N TRP A 119 -5.05 -1.89 -7.12
CA TRP A 119 -5.59 -1.40 -5.85
C TRP A 119 -4.78 -1.96 -4.66
N LYS A 120 -4.58 -3.28 -4.60
CA LYS A 120 -3.81 -3.92 -3.53
C LYS A 120 -2.40 -3.33 -3.42
N ILE A 121 -1.69 -3.22 -4.55
CA ILE A 121 -0.32 -2.66 -4.57
C ILE A 121 -0.31 -1.20 -4.14
N THR A 122 -1.29 -0.42 -4.58
CA THR A 122 -1.41 0.99 -4.20
C THR A 122 -1.57 1.13 -2.70
N MET A 123 -2.54 0.41 -2.09
CA MET A 123 -2.80 0.46 -0.65
C MET A 123 -1.60 -0.05 0.17
N TYR A 124 -1.02 -1.19 -0.22
CA TYR A 124 0.17 -1.74 0.42
C TYR A 124 1.34 -0.75 0.39
N THR A 125 1.55 -0.09 -0.74
CA THR A 125 2.67 0.84 -0.93
C THR A 125 2.43 2.14 -0.16
N PHE A 126 1.20 2.64 -0.09
CA PHE A 126 0.84 3.77 0.78
C PHE A 126 1.13 3.46 2.23
N GLU A 127 0.74 2.28 2.70
CA GLU A 127 0.95 1.87 4.09
C GLU A 127 2.45 1.85 4.40
N LYS A 128 3.25 1.21 3.54
CA LYS A 128 4.68 1.01 3.80
C LYS A 128 5.54 2.25 3.62
N GLN A 129 5.14 3.19 2.76
CA GLN A 129 5.98 4.35 2.40
C GLN A 129 5.54 5.64 3.09
N VAL A 130 4.23 5.80 3.34
CA VAL A 130 3.66 7.05 3.86
C VAL A 130 3.30 6.89 5.32
N VAL A 131 2.56 5.81 5.65
CA VAL A 131 1.93 5.66 6.96
C VAL A 131 2.85 4.99 7.97
N LEU A 132 3.57 3.95 7.59
CA LEU A 132 4.45 3.26 8.52
C LEU A 132 5.70 4.09 8.82
N PRO A 133 6.10 4.18 10.10
CA PRO A 133 7.34 4.85 10.45
C PRO A 133 8.49 4.10 9.76
N PRO A 134 9.49 4.81 9.19
CA PRO A 134 10.62 4.15 8.58
C PRO A 134 11.35 3.36 9.65
N VAL A 135 11.19 2.04 9.66
CA VAL A 135 12.06 1.12 10.39
C VAL A 135 13.39 1.05 9.64
N SER A 136 14.11 2.17 9.67
CA SER A 136 15.54 2.19 9.43
C SER A 136 16.19 2.00 10.79
N ASP A 137 16.58 0.76 11.07
CA ASP A 137 17.37 0.31 12.23
C ASP A 137 16.55 -0.02 13.52
N PRO A 138 16.51 -1.29 13.98
CA PRO A 138 15.97 -1.66 15.30
C PRO A 138 16.65 -0.91 16.46
N SER A 139 17.82 -0.30 16.23
CA SER A 139 18.53 0.55 17.19
C SER A 139 17.83 1.90 17.44
N ALA A 140 17.07 2.43 16.48
CA ALA A 140 16.38 3.72 16.60
C ALA A 140 15.10 3.65 17.45
N LEU A 141 14.45 2.47 17.50
CA LEU A 141 13.30 2.23 18.37
C LEU A 141 13.70 2.25 19.85
N PHE A 142 14.89 1.77 20.18
CA PHE A 142 15.38 1.78 21.56
C PHE A 142 15.63 3.21 22.06
N LEU A 143 16.20 4.10 21.24
CA LEU A 143 16.50 5.48 21.64
C LEU A 143 15.25 6.37 21.76
N ASN A 144 14.23 6.14 20.92
CA ASN A 144 13.03 7.00 20.93
C ASN A 144 11.98 6.57 21.96
N LEU A 145 11.99 5.29 22.38
CA LEU A 145 11.08 4.77 23.40
C LEU A 145 11.63 4.90 24.83
N SER A 146 12.94 5.13 24.99
CA SER A 146 13.59 5.20 26.31
C SER A 146 13.80 6.61 26.87
N ILE A 147 13.44 7.67 26.13
CA ILE A 147 13.69 9.06 26.58
C ILE A 147 12.43 9.92 26.47
N PRO A 148 11.68 10.11 27.58
CA PRO A 148 10.69 11.18 27.68
C PRO A 148 11.35 12.55 27.44
N SER A 149 10.77 13.35 26.54
CA SER A 149 11.32 14.60 26.01
C SER A 149 11.38 15.79 27.00
N ASN A 150 11.44 15.56 28.31
CA ASN A 150 11.55 16.63 29.33
C ASN A 150 12.85 16.61 30.16
N ALA A 151 13.78 15.69 29.89
CA ALA A 151 15.04 15.58 30.62
C ALA A 151 16.28 15.59 29.70
N THR A 152 16.31 16.45 28.69
CA THR A 152 17.41 16.54 27.71
C THR A 152 18.66 17.31 28.18
N ALA A 153 18.77 17.64 29.47
CA ALA A 153 19.86 18.49 29.95
C ALA A 153 20.96 17.81 30.78
N LYS A 154 20.81 16.56 31.25
CA LYS A 154 21.78 16.00 32.24
C LYS A 154 22.16 14.51 32.14
N LEU A 155 21.80 13.78 31.08
CA LEU A 155 22.15 12.34 30.96
C LEU A 155 23.02 11.97 29.75
N THR A 156 23.61 12.94 29.05
CA THR A 156 24.52 12.69 27.93
C THR A 156 25.87 12.09 28.37
N SER A 157 26.20 12.09 29.67
CA SER A 157 27.52 11.66 30.16
C SER A 157 27.62 10.17 30.53
N VAL A 158 26.52 9.49 30.85
CA VAL A 158 26.58 8.11 31.38
C VAL A 158 26.40 7.05 30.29
N SER A 159 25.77 7.40 29.16
CA SER A 159 25.63 6.49 28.01
C SER A 159 26.85 6.50 27.07
N GLN A 160 27.66 7.56 27.09
CA GLN A 160 28.90 7.61 26.28
C GLN A 160 30.01 6.69 26.82
N THR A 161 30.05 6.44 28.14
CA THR A 161 31.07 5.59 28.78
C THR A 161 30.86 4.09 28.56
N LEU A 162 29.65 3.64 28.24
CA LEU A 162 29.40 2.23 27.91
C LEU A 162 29.68 1.89 26.43
N LEU A 163 29.61 2.88 25.53
CA LEU A 163 29.95 2.70 24.11
C LEU A 163 31.43 2.95 23.80
N SER A 164 32.18 3.65 24.67
CA SER A 164 33.61 3.89 24.48
C SER A 164 34.47 2.64 24.67
N ASN A 165 34.02 1.64 25.44
CA ASN A 165 34.85 0.48 25.79
C ASN A 165 34.79 -0.69 24.80
N VAL A 166 33.92 -0.63 23.78
CA VAL A 166 33.78 -1.71 22.77
C VAL A 166 34.19 -1.23 21.36
N SER A 167 34.71 -0.01 21.22
CA SER A 167 35.04 0.57 19.90
C SER A 167 36.53 0.61 19.56
N SER A 168 37.41 0.01 20.36
CA SER A 168 38.87 0.09 20.16
C SER A 168 39.47 -1.01 19.25
N GLN A 169 38.67 -1.82 18.55
CA GLN A 169 39.19 -2.95 17.76
C GLN A 169 38.64 -3.15 16.34
N LEU A 170 38.17 -2.12 15.64
CA LEU A 170 37.90 -2.27 14.20
C LEU A 170 38.38 -1.07 13.37
N PRO A 171 39.42 -1.22 12.53
CA PRO A 171 39.81 -0.20 11.57
C PRO A 171 38.95 -0.38 10.30
N ASN A 172 38.00 0.52 10.07
CA ASN A 172 37.51 0.90 8.71
C ASN A 172 36.40 1.98 8.78
N SER A 173 36.74 3.13 9.34
CA SER A 173 35.91 4.34 9.33
C SER A 173 36.08 5.17 8.05
N LYS A 174 35.89 4.55 6.87
CA LYS A 174 35.71 5.28 5.61
C LYS A 174 34.52 4.82 4.77
N LEU A 175 33.99 3.62 5.00
CA LEU A 175 32.86 3.09 4.22
C LEU A 175 31.48 3.46 4.81
N LEU A 176 31.41 3.79 6.10
CA LEU A 176 30.16 4.21 6.78
C LEU A 176 29.78 5.67 6.54
N GLN A 177 30.71 6.51 6.09
CA GLN A 177 30.45 7.95 5.93
C GLN A 177 29.93 8.32 4.53
N GLU A 178 30.17 7.48 3.51
CA GLU A 178 29.61 7.69 2.16
C GLU A 178 28.16 7.22 2.04
N MET A 179 27.76 6.15 2.74
CA MET A 179 26.36 5.70 2.74
C MET A 179 25.42 6.59 3.58
N SER A 180 25.98 7.48 4.42
CA SER A 180 25.22 8.38 5.28
C SER A 180 24.90 9.74 4.65
N LYS A 181 25.50 10.07 3.49
CA LYS A 181 25.29 11.38 2.83
C LYS A 181 24.11 11.42 1.85
N GLU A 182 23.57 10.26 1.47
CA GLU A 182 22.39 10.21 0.58
C GLU A 182 21.08 9.93 1.35
N SER A 183 21.19 9.43 2.59
CA SER A 183 20.04 9.18 3.48
C SER A 183 19.70 10.37 4.41
N SER A 184 20.48 11.44 4.39
CA SER A 184 20.35 12.59 5.30
C SER A 184 19.40 13.70 4.81
N ASN A 185 18.95 13.65 3.55
CA ASN A 185 18.04 14.67 2.98
C ASN A 185 16.56 14.31 3.02
N VAL A 186 16.21 13.15 3.56
CA VAL A 186 14.82 12.75 3.79
C VAL A 186 14.69 12.31 5.24
N THR A 187 14.80 13.28 6.15
CA THR A 187 14.16 13.16 7.46
C THR A 187 12.66 13.10 7.19
N LEU A 188 12.14 11.91 6.91
CA LEU A 188 10.71 11.61 6.91
C LEU A 188 10.21 11.91 8.32
N LYS A 189 9.73 13.14 8.50
CA LYS A 189 9.11 13.62 9.72
C LYS A 189 7.92 12.70 10.01
N ASN A 190 7.66 12.42 11.29
CA ASN A 190 6.43 11.73 11.67
C ASN A 190 5.21 12.48 11.10
N LEU A 191 4.22 11.72 10.65
CA LEU A 191 2.94 12.27 10.19
C LEU A 191 2.33 13.15 11.27
N THR A 192 1.86 14.32 10.88
CA THR A 192 1.09 15.22 11.76
C THR A 192 -0.40 14.90 11.66
N LEU A 193 -1.21 15.35 12.62
CA LEU A 193 -2.67 15.22 12.56
C LEU A 193 -3.25 15.85 11.28
N HIS A 194 -2.65 16.95 10.82
CA HIS A 194 -3.01 17.62 9.56
C HIS A 194 -2.71 16.73 8.33
N HIS A 195 -1.54 16.11 8.28
CA HIS A 195 -1.21 15.16 7.20
C HIS A 195 -2.15 13.95 7.19
N CYS A 196 -2.60 13.48 8.35
CA CYS A 196 -3.57 12.39 8.43
C CYS A 196 -4.94 12.79 7.84
N GLN A 197 -5.38 14.03 8.06
CA GLN A 197 -6.63 14.54 7.46
C GLN A 197 -6.52 14.64 5.94
N ILE A 198 -5.40 15.17 5.42
CA ILE A 198 -5.12 15.21 3.99
C ILE A 198 -5.13 13.79 3.40
N LEU A 199 -4.48 12.84 4.08
CA LEU A 199 -4.42 11.44 3.64
C LEU A 199 -5.81 10.77 3.64
N ALA A 200 -6.69 11.09 4.59
CA ALA A 200 -8.04 10.54 4.60
C ALA A 200 -8.84 10.96 3.35
N ILE A 201 -8.79 12.24 2.99
CA ILE A 201 -9.45 12.78 1.79
C ILE A 201 -8.82 12.19 0.52
N ALA A 202 -7.48 12.14 0.48
CA ALA A 202 -6.71 11.53 -0.59
C ALA A 202 -7.11 10.06 -0.84
N LEU A 203 -7.24 9.25 0.21
CA LEU A 203 -7.64 7.85 0.10
C LEU A 203 -9.08 7.69 -0.37
N ASP A 204 -9.99 8.57 0.07
CA ASP A 204 -11.37 8.57 -0.42
C ASP A 204 -11.44 8.92 -1.92
N ALA A 205 -10.64 9.88 -2.37
CA ALA A 205 -10.51 10.22 -3.78
C ALA A 205 -9.94 9.06 -4.61
N ILE A 206 -8.91 8.36 -4.12
CA ILE A 206 -8.37 7.15 -4.79
C ILE A 206 -9.45 6.07 -4.88
N LYS A 207 -10.19 5.82 -3.79
CA LYS A 207 -11.29 4.85 -3.76
C LYS A 207 -12.39 5.21 -4.78
N SER A 208 -12.83 6.46 -4.82
CA SER A 208 -13.81 6.97 -5.79
C SER A 208 -13.32 6.77 -7.24
N TYR A 209 -12.04 7.05 -7.47
CA TYR A 209 -11.41 6.86 -8.76
C TYR A 209 -11.39 5.39 -9.22
N PHE A 210 -11.03 4.45 -8.35
CA PHE A 210 -11.09 3.01 -8.65
C PHE A 210 -12.51 2.47 -8.75
N HIS A 211 -13.49 3.13 -8.12
CA HIS A 211 -14.90 2.81 -8.29
C HIS A 211 -15.43 3.24 -9.67
N ALA A 212 -14.96 4.39 -10.18
CA ALA A 212 -15.30 4.96 -11.48
C ALA A 212 -16.82 4.94 -11.76
N GLY A 213 -17.63 5.34 -10.77
CA GLY A 213 -19.10 5.37 -10.88
C GLY A 213 -19.75 4.01 -11.16
N GLY A 214 -19.10 2.90 -10.80
CA GLY A 214 -19.60 1.53 -11.01
C GLY A 214 -18.99 0.80 -12.20
N SER A 215 -18.20 1.48 -13.04
CA SER A 215 -17.50 0.87 -14.17
C SER A 215 -16.23 0.11 -13.74
N GLY A 216 -15.63 0.50 -12.61
CA GLY A 216 -14.41 -0.11 -12.06
C GLY A 216 -14.70 -1.22 -11.06
N LEU A 217 -14.16 -1.06 -9.85
CA LEU A 217 -14.31 -2.00 -8.74
C LEU A 217 -15.58 -1.71 -7.92
N LYS A 218 -16.17 -2.77 -7.35
CA LYS A 218 -17.31 -2.63 -6.43
C LYS A 218 -16.84 -1.95 -5.14
N ASN A 219 -17.60 -1.00 -4.62
CA ASN A 219 -17.22 -0.30 -3.39
C ASN A 219 -17.02 -1.26 -2.19
N ASN A 220 -17.90 -2.26 -2.04
CA ASN A 220 -17.76 -3.32 -1.04
C ASN A 220 -16.45 -4.14 -1.15
N TYR A 221 -15.84 -4.22 -2.33
CA TYR A 221 -14.52 -4.86 -2.49
C TYR A 221 -13.39 -3.94 -2.01
N LEU A 222 -13.48 -2.64 -2.32
CA LEU A 222 -12.50 -1.63 -1.91
C LEU A 222 -12.45 -1.50 -0.38
N GLU A 223 -13.61 -1.43 0.27
CA GLU A 223 -13.73 -1.29 1.73
C GLU A 223 -13.33 -2.55 2.51
N LYS A 224 -13.51 -3.74 1.92
CA LYS A 224 -13.14 -5.02 2.55
C LYS A 224 -11.76 -5.53 2.16
N SER A 225 -10.99 -4.75 1.39
CA SER A 225 -9.63 -5.13 1.03
C SER A 225 -8.77 -5.15 2.30
N PRO A 226 -8.05 -6.25 2.57
CA PRO A 226 -7.22 -6.37 3.76
C PRO A 226 -6.10 -5.32 3.79
N GLU A 227 -5.58 -4.94 2.62
CA GLU A 227 -4.58 -3.88 2.46
C GLU A 227 -5.14 -2.50 2.84
N PHE A 228 -6.40 -2.22 2.47
CA PHE A 228 -7.07 -0.97 2.85
C PHE A 228 -7.37 -0.92 4.36
N GLN A 229 -7.88 -2.02 4.94
CA GLN A 229 -8.14 -2.10 6.38
C GLN A 229 -6.86 -1.96 7.21
N SER A 230 -5.76 -2.58 6.76
CA SER A 230 -4.45 -2.44 7.38
C SER A 230 -3.95 -0.99 7.33
N LEU A 231 -4.12 -0.32 6.18
CA LEU A 231 -3.79 1.10 6.01
C LEU A 231 -4.61 2.02 6.91
N GLU A 232 -5.94 1.84 6.97
CA GLU A 232 -6.81 2.61 7.86
C GLU A 232 -6.46 2.40 9.32
N HIS A 233 -6.19 1.15 9.72
CA HIS A 233 -5.74 0.85 11.07
C HIS A 233 -4.42 1.55 11.38
N ALA A 234 -3.44 1.51 10.46
CA ALA A 234 -2.16 2.19 10.63
C ALA A 234 -2.33 3.71 10.75
N LEU A 235 -3.21 4.33 9.94
CA LEU A 235 -3.54 5.76 10.06
C LEU A 235 -4.23 6.08 11.39
N SER A 236 -5.10 5.18 11.87
CA SER A 236 -5.81 5.38 13.13
C SER A 236 -4.86 5.53 14.32
N LEU A 237 -3.69 4.87 14.28
CA LEU A 237 -2.65 4.96 15.31
C LEU A 237 -2.05 6.37 15.42
N TYR A 238 -2.00 7.13 14.32
CA TYR A 238 -1.52 8.52 14.32
C TYR A 238 -2.58 9.52 14.80
N THR A 239 -3.86 9.15 14.68
CA THR A 239 -5.01 10.00 15.04
C THR A 239 -5.57 9.75 16.43
N GLN A 240 -5.21 8.63 17.08
CA GLN A 240 -5.69 8.31 18.43
C GLN A 240 -4.93 9.12 19.49
N PRO A 241 -5.63 9.74 20.47
CA PRO A 241 -4.99 10.26 21.66
C PRO A 241 -4.34 9.09 22.42
N THR A 242 -3.18 9.32 23.02
CA THR A 242 -2.33 8.33 23.70
C THR A 242 -3.10 7.44 24.68
N ASP A 243 -4.16 7.98 25.32
CA ASP A 243 -5.05 7.24 26.23
C ASP A 243 -5.84 6.09 25.57
N THR A 244 -6.19 6.21 24.28
CA THR A 244 -6.95 5.15 23.57
C THR A 244 -6.03 4.03 23.11
N LEU A 245 -4.80 4.37 22.69
CA LEU A 245 -3.75 3.41 22.37
C LEU A 245 -3.34 2.60 23.60
N ILE A 246 -3.23 3.24 24.77
CA ILE A 246 -2.97 2.55 26.04
C ILE A 246 -4.13 1.61 26.41
N LYS A 247 -5.39 2.03 26.25
CA LYS A 247 -6.54 1.14 26.50
C LYS A 247 -6.57 -0.08 25.57
N ASN A 248 -6.28 0.10 24.28
CA ASN A 248 -6.22 -1.01 23.33
C ASN A 248 -5.05 -1.95 23.62
N PHE A 249 -3.88 -1.42 23.98
CA PHE A 249 -2.74 -2.22 24.41
C PHE A 249 -3.05 -3.02 25.69
N VAL A 250 -3.65 -2.37 26.70
CA VAL A 250 -4.06 -3.02 27.96
C VAL A 250 -5.14 -4.09 27.73
N ASN A 251 -6.10 -3.84 26.82
CA ASN A 251 -7.12 -4.82 26.45
C ASN A 251 -6.51 -6.01 25.68
N SER A 252 -5.57 -5.77 24.77
CA SER A 252 -4.83 -6.83 24.08
C SER A 252 -4.02 -7.70 25.04
N GLN A 253 -3.42 -7.10 26.08
CA GLN A 253 -2.68 -7.82 27.12
C GLN A 253 -3.62 -8.63 28.03
N LYS A 254 -4.80 -8.10 28.38
CA LYS A 254 -5.80 -8.83 29.17
C LYS A 254 -6.43 -10.01 28.43
N SER A 255 -6.41 -10.01 27.10
CA SER A 255 -6.97 -11.10 26.28
C SER A 255 -5.96 -12.22 25.99
N GLN A 256 -4.70 -12.06 26.41
CA GLN A 256 -3.62 -13.06 26.28
C GLN A 256 -3.25 -13.72 27.63
N GLY A 257 -3.93 -13.38 28.71
CA GLY A 257 -3.79 -13.98 30.05
C GLY A 257 -4.93 -14.91 30.38
#